data_AF-A0A453QRF7-F1
#
_entry.id   AF-A0A453QRF7-F1
#
_cell.length_a   1.000
_cell.length_b   1.000
_cell.length_c   1.000
_cell.angle_alpha   90.00
_cell.angle_beta   90.00
_cell.angle_gamma   90.00
#
_symmetry.space_group_name_H-M   'P 1'
#
loop_
_entity.id
_entity.type
_entity.pdbx_description
1 polymer ?
#
loop_
_entity_poly.entity_id
_entity_poly.type
_entity_poly.pdbx_seq_one_letter_code
_entity_poly.pdbx_strand_id
1 'polypeptide(L)'
;MKKGIKHEKASPFFDKLVFSKVKERLGGKIRIIVSGGAPLAVAVEEFLRVVTCAHVVQGYGLTETCAGSFAAIPNEFSMAGTVGPPVPHIDVRLESVSEMGYDALASIPRGEVCVKGSVLFSGYYKREDLTQEVLTDGWFHTGDVGEWQPNGALKIIDRKKNIFKLSQGEYVAVENLENIYGVLPEIDSVNI
;
A
#
# COMPACT_ATOMS: atom_id res chain seq x y z
N MET A 1 9.14 -17.39 3.59
CA MET A 1 10.26 -17.83 4.47
C MET A 1 9.72 -18.74 5.58
N LYS A 2 10.24 -19.96 5.79
CA LYS A 2 9.71 -20.94 6.77
C LYS A 2 10.46 -21.02 8.13
N LYS A 3 11.35 -20.08 8.45
CA LYS A 3 12.18 -20.10 9.68
C LYS A 3 12.14 -18.79 10.49
N GLY A 4 10.99 -18.11 10.54
CA GLY A 4 10.77 -16.97 11.43
C GLY A 4 9.99 -17.38 12.68
N ILE A 5 10.35 -16.83 13.84
CA ILE A 5 9.54 -16.94 15.06
C ILE A 5 8.33 -16.00 14.92
N LYS A 6 7.13 -16.43 15.33
CA LYS A 6 5.93 -15.56 15.33
C LYS A 6 6.22 -14.28 16.13
N HIS A 7 5.68 -13.15 15.70
CA HIS A 7 5.90 -11.84 16.35
C HIS A 7 5.68 -11.90 17.87
N GLU A 8 4.59 -12.53 18.32
CA GLU A 8 4.26 -12.71 19.74
C GLU A 8 5.28 -13.53 20.54
N LYS A 9 6.16 -14.26 19.85
CA LYS A 9 7.16 -15.16 20.44
C LYS A 9 8.59 -14.68 20.17
N ALA A 10 8.77 -13.60 19.41
CA ALA A 10 10.08 -13.18 18.93
C ALA A 10 10.96 -12.63 20.07
N SER A 11 10.39 -11.90 21.02
CA SER A 11 11.16 -11.20 22.07
C SER A 11 10.44 -11.03 23.42
N PRO A 12 9.81 -12.07 24.01
CA PRO A 12 8.93 -11.91 25.17
C PRO A 12 9.60 -11.29 26.41
N PHE A 13 10.92 -11.48 26.58
CA PHE A 13 11.68 -10.86 27.67
C PHE A 13 11.88 -9.35 27.45
N PHE A 14 12.31 -8.94 26.26
CA PHE A 14 12.53 -7.53 25.93
C PHE A 14 11.21 -6.76 25.80
N ASP A 15 10.15 -7.40 25.30
CA ASP A 15 8.80 -6.83 25.24
C ASP A 15 8.32 -6.45 26.64
N LYS A 16 8.58 -7.30 27.64
CA LYS A 16 8.20 -7.05 29.04
C LYS A 16 9.08 -5.99 29.69
N LEU A 17 10.40 -6.01 29.44
CA LEU A 17 11.37 -5.15 30.12
C LEU A 17 11.44 -3.73 29.53
N VAL A 18 11.42 -3.61 28.21
CA VAL A 18 11.69 -2.36 27.48
C VAL A 18 10.40 -1.72 26.96
N PHE A 19 9.51 -2.51 26.36
CA PHE A 19 8.36 -1.98 25.61
C PHE A 19 7.04 -1.95 26.40
N SER A 20 6.99 -2.52 27.61
CA SER A 20 5.81 -2.48 28.49
C SER A 20 5.31 -1.06 28.75
N LYS A 21 6.22 -0.11 28.99
CA LYS A 21 5.87 1.32 29.19
C LYS A 21 5.26 1.96 27.94
N VAL A 22 5.78 1.63 26.75
CA VAL A 22 5.27 2.16 25.47
C VAL A 22 3.88 1.58 25.21
N LYS A 23 3.71 0.27 25.41
CA LYS A 23 2.44 -0.43 25.30
C LYS A 23 1.38 0.15 26.25
N GLU A 24 1.74 0.43 27.50
CA GLU A 24 0.84 1.05 28.49
C GLU A 24 0.40 2.46 28.09
N ARG A 25 1.29 3.28 27.52
CA ARG A 25 0.94 4.61 27.00
C ARG A 25 -0.07 4.56 25.86
N LEU A 26 -0.09 3.47 25.10
CA LEU A 26 -1.07 3.20 24.04
C LEU A 26 -2.31 2.44 24.54
N GLY A 27 -2.51 2.35 25.86
CA GLY A 27 -3.68 1.70 26.48
C GLY A 27 -3.52 0.21 26.79
N GLY A 28 -2.33 -0.36 26.59
CA GLY A 28 -1.96 -1.70 27.08
C GLY A 28 -2.53 -2.90 26.33
N LYS A 29 -3.51 -2.69 25.43
CA LYS A 29 -4.29 -3.76 24.79
C LYS A 29 -4.31 -3.70 23.26
N ILE A 30 -3.51 -2.83 22.65
CA ILE A 30 -3.37 -2.80 21.19
C ILE A 30 -2.78 -4.13 20.71
N ARG A 31 -3.42 -4.70 19.70
CA ARG A 31 -3.01 -5.96 19.06
C ARG A 31 -2.70 -5.77 17.58
N ILE A 32 -3.41 -4.86 16.93
CA ILE A 32 -3.29 -4.56 15.51
C ILE A 32 -3.37 -3.05 15.33
N ILE A 33 -2.50 -2.52 14.48
CA ILE A 33 -2.47 -1.15 13.97
C ILE A 33 -2.60 -1.28 12.45
N VAL A 34 -3.59 -0.61 11.87
CA VAL A 34 -3.82 -0.60 10.42
C VAL A 34 -3.45 0.77 9.89
N SER A 35 -2.56 0.82 8.91
CA SER A 35 -2.18 2.02 8.19
C SER A 35 -2.81 2.01 6.80
N GLY A 36 -3.26 3.17 6.32
CA GLY A 36 -3.79 3.36 4.98
C GLY A 36 -3.76 4.83 4.59
N GLY A 37 -4.17 5.14 3.36
CA GLY A 37 -4.17 6.50 2.81
C GLY A 37 -2.86 6.90 2.13
N ALA A 38 -1.72 6.58 2.74
CA ALA A 38 -0.39 6.78 2.15
C ALA A 38 0.53 5.58 2.40
N PRO A 39 1.55 5.35 1.55
CA PRO A 39 2.56 4.32 1.78
C PRO A 39 3.27 4.54 3.13
N LEU A 40 3.36 3.48 3.94
CA LEU A 40 4.16 3.50 5.17
C LEU A 40 5.56 2.97 4.87
N ALA A 41 6.57 3.78 5.15
CA ALA A 41 7.97 3.38 5.01
C ALA A 41 8.27 2.13 5.86
N VAL A 42 9.00 1.16 5.28
CA VAL A 42 9.30 -0.13 5.92
C VAL A 42 9.97 0.06 7.28
N ALA A 43 10.92 1.00 7.39
CA ALA A 43 11.59 1.30 8.65
C ALA A 43 10.63 1.79 9.75
N VAL A 44 9.62 2.58 9.39
CA VAL A 44 8.59 3.04 10.32
C VAL A 44 7.65 1.90 10.71
N GLU A 45 7.25 1.07 9.73
CA GLU A 45 6.44 -0.12 9.99
C GLU A 45 7.14 -1.08 10.96
N GLU A 46 8.42 -1.38 10.72
CA GLU A 46 9.26 -2.22 11.59
C GLU A 46 9.41 -1.63 12.98
N PHE A 47 9.74 -0.34 13.06
CA PHE A 47 9.89 0.37 14.33
C PHE A 47 8.61 0.28 15.15
N LEU A 48 7.45 0.62 14.55
CA LEU A 48 6.15 0.57 15.21
C LEU A 48 5.83 -0.85 15.69
N ARG A 49 6.03 -1.88 14.86
CA ARG A 49 5.81 -3.29 15.25
C ARG A 49 6.56 -3.66 16.51
N VAL A 50 7.82 -3.26 16.60
CA VAL A 50 8.68 -3.56 17.76
C VAL A 50 8.22 -2.78 18.99
N VAL A 51 8.10 -1.45 18.89
CA VAL A 51 7.85 -0.60 20.08
C VAL A 51 6.45 -0.76 20.64
N THR A 52 5.46 -1.06 19.81
CA THR A 52 4.07 -1.26 20.26
C THR A 52 3.76 -2.70 20.62
N CYS A 53 4.67 -3.64 20.31
CA CYS A 53 4.45 -5.09 20.42
C CYS A 53 3.11 -5.53 19.80
N ALA A 54 2.78 -4.93 18.64
CA ALA A 54 1.53 -5.15 17.95
C ALA A 54 1.78 -5.37 16.46
N HIS A 55 0.84 -6.03 15.79
CA HIS A 55 0.91 -6.15 14.34
C HIS A 55 0.60 -4.81 13.69
N VAL A 56 1.57 -4.24 12.98
CA VAL A 56 1.33 -3.14 12.05
C VAL A 56 1.14 -3.75 10.68
N VAL A 57 0.05 -3.38 10.02
CA VAL A 57 -0.31 -3.84 8.68
C VAL A 57 -0.74 -2.65 7.84
N GLN A 58 -0.43 -2.67 6.55
CA GLN A 58 -0.91 -1.68 5.60
C GLN A 58 -2.14 -2.22 4.86
N GLY A 59 -3.06 -1.32 4.52
CA GLY A 59 -4.18 -1.58 3.63
C GLY A 59 -4.25 -0.52 2.56
N TYR A 60 -4.81 -0.88 1.42
CA TYR A 60 -5.01 0.03 0.29
C TYR A 60 -6.46 -0.02 -0.16
N GLY A 61 -6.94 1.14 -0.61
CA GLY A 61 -8.34 1.40 -0.77
C GLY A 61 -8.59 2.83 -1.20
N LEU A 62 -9.74 3.04 -1.83
CA LEU A 62 -10.18 4.33 -2.36
C LEU A 62 -11.62 4.60 -1.91
N THR A 63 -12.07 5.84 -2.07
CA THR A 63 -13.46 6.18 -1.78
C THR A 63 -14.39 5.41 -2.72
N GLU A 64 -13.98 5.28 -3.97
CA GLU A 64 -14.64 4.58 -5.07
C GLU A 64 -14.71 3.06 -4.85
N THR A 65 -13.90 2.50 -3.94
CA THR A 65 -13.92 1.08 -3.56
C THR A 65 -14.48 0.83 -2.16
N CYS A 66 -15.18 1.82 -1.59
CA CYS A 66 -15.79 1.75 -0.26
C CYS A 66 -14.80 1.37 0.86
N ALA A 67 -13.65 2.06 0.89
CA ALA A 67 -12.51 1.80 1.76
C ALA A 67 -11.59 0.68 1.24
N GLY A 68 -11.36 -0.40 2.00
CA GLY A 68 -10.25 -1.32 1.76
C GLY A 68 -10.48 -2.33 0.63
N SER A 69 -9.62 -2.31 -0.38
CA SER A 69 -9.52 -3.33 -1.43
C SER A 69 -8.38 -4.33 -1.18
N PHE A 70 -7.37 -3.95 -0.38
CA PHE A 70 -6.24 -4.80 -0.01
C PHE A 70 -5.95 -4.68 1.47
N ALA A 71 -5.46 -5.76 2.08
CA ALA A 71 -5.04 -5.77 3.47
C ALA A 71 -3.88 -6.73 3.69
N ALA A 72 -2.77 -6.23 4.23
CA ALA A 72 -1.64 -7.06 4.64
C ALA A 72 -2.02 -7.99 5.80
N ILE A 73 -1.49 -9.21 5.75
CA ILE A 73 -1.82 -10.26 6.71
C ILE A 73 -1.00 -10.08 7.99
N PRO A 74 -1.63 -10.01 9.18
CA PRO A 74 -0.90 -9.96 10.43
C PRO A 74 0.07 -11.12 10.57
N ASN A 75 1.24 -10.85 11.15
CA ASN A 75 2.30 -11.83 11.36
C ASN A 75 2.96 -12.41 10.08
N GLU A 76 2.70 -11.84 8.89
CA GLU A 76 3.43 -12.17 7.66
C GLU A 76 4.42 -11.06 7.30
N PHE A 77 5.64 -11.15 7.85
CA PHE A 77 6.64 -10.09 7.69
C PHE A 77 7.15 -9.94 6.25
N SER A 78 7.01 -10.98 5.41
CA SER A 78 7.39 -10.85 4.00
C SER A 78 6.54 -9.83 3.22
N MET A 79 5.43 -9.37 3.80
CA MET A 79 4.55 -8.34 3.23
C MET A 79 4.84 -6.92 3.74
N ALA A 80 5.89 -6.71 4.53
CA ALA A 80 6.25 -5.36 4.99
C ALA A 80 6.53 -4.42 3.81
N GLY A 81 6.03 -3.19 3.87
CA GLY A 81 6.11 -2.24 2.74
C GLY A 81 5.19 -2.55 1.56
N THR A 82 4.23 -3.47 1.73
CA THR A 82 3.21 -3.80 0.73
C THR A 82 1.82 -3.64 1.33
N VAL A 83 0.79 -3.56 0.49
CA VAL A 83 -0.61 -3.43 0.94
C VAL A 83 -1.29 -4.80 1.13
N GLY A 84 -0.53 -5.87 0.95
CA GLY A 84 -1.02 -7.24 1.06
C GLY A 84 -1.73 -7.77 -0.19
N PRO A 85 -2.40 -8.93 -0.06
CA PRO A 85 -3.27 -9.45 -1.09
C PRO A 85 -4.61 -8.70 -1.17
N PRO A 86 -5.37 -8.87 -2.26
CA PRO A 86 -6.73 -8.35 -2.36
C PRO A 86 -7.64 -8.97 -1.29
N VAL A 87 -8.61 -8.19 -0.82
CA VAL A 87 -9.65 -8.70 0.09
C VAL A 87 -10.54 -9.74 -0.63
N PRO A 88 -11.25 -10.60 0.09
CA PRO A 88 -12.20 -11.53 -0.55
C PRO A 88 -13.29 -10.78 -1.33
N HIS A 89 -13.83 -11.42 -2.37
CA HIS A 89 -14.96 -10.94 -3.19
C HIS A 89 -14.66 -9.78 -4.16
N ILE A 90 -13.39 -9.51 -4.43
CA ILE A 90 -12.99 -8.61 -5.52
C ILE A 90 -12.09 -9.34 -6.51
N ASP A 91 -12.22 -8.99 -7.77
CA ASP A 91 -11.28 -9.33 -8.83
C ASP A 91 -10.32 -8.15 -9.02
N VAL A 92 -9.04 -8.46 -9.18
CA VAL A 92 -7.99 -7.47 -9.39
C VAL A 92 -7.16 -7.88 -10.59
N ARG A 93 -6.83 -6.92 -11.44
CA ARG A 93 -5.81 -7.09 -12.49
C ARG A 93 -4.87 -5.89 -12.53
N LEU A 94 -3.70 -6.09 -13.13
CA LEU A 94 -2.86 -4.99 -13.57
C LEU A 94 -3.08 -4.78 -15.06
N GLU A 95 -3.20 -3.54 -15.48
CA GLU A 95 -3.18 -3.14 -16.88
C GLU A 95 -1.88 -2.41 -17.21
N SER A 96 -1.23 -2.79 -18.31
CA SER A 96 0.03 -2.17 -18.72
C SER A 96 -0.17 -0.67 -18.99
N VAL A 97 0.76 0.15 -18.51
CA VAL A 97 0.78 1.60 -18.70
C VAL A 97 1.98 1.92 -19.57
N SER A 98 1.80 1.79 -20.89
CA SER A 98 2.89 1.86 -21.86
C SER A 98 3.59 3.21 -21.88
N GLU A 99 2.86 4.29 -21.65
CA GLU A 99 3.38 5.65 -21.53
C GLU A 99 4.38 5.82 -20.37
N MET A 100 4.30 4.96 -19.36
CA MET A 100 5.17 4.93 -18.18
C MET A 100 6.15 3.75 -18.20
N GLY A 101 6.13 2.93 -19.26
CA GLY A 101 6.99 1.74 -19.37
C GLY A 101 6.63 0.60 -18.40
N TYR A 102 5.41 0.61 -17.83
CA TYR A 102 4.94 -0.48 -16.97
C TYR A 102 4.22 -1.54 -17.80
N ASP A 103 4.66 -2.79 -17.63
CA ASP A 103 4.09 -3.95 -18.32
C ASP A 103 3.59 -4.99 -17.31
N ALA A 104 2.29 -5.25 -17.37
CA ALA A 104 1.58 -6.20 -16.51
C ALA A 104 2.00 -7.66 -16.78
N LEU A 105 2.63 -7.94 -17.93
CA LEU A 105 3.09 -9.27 -18.34
C LEU A 105 4.61 -9.46 -18.22
N ALA A 106 5.34 -8.45 -17.74
CA ALA A 106 6.77 -8.54 -17.52
C ALA A 106 7.13 -9.55 -16.41
N SER A 107 8.43 -9.87 -16.29
CA SER A 107 8.95 -10.73 -15.21
C SER A 107 8.63 -10.20 -13.81
N ILE A 108 8.54 -8.88 -13.67
CA ILE A 108 7.98 -8.18 -12.51
C ILE A 108 6.71 -7.47 -13.00
N PRO A 109 5.52 -8.06 -12.77
CA PRO A 109 4.26 -7.52 -13.25
C PRO A 109 3.96 -6.15 -12.65
N ARG A 110 3.86 -5.12 -13.50
CA ARG A 110 3.60 -3.74 -13.09
C ARG A 110 2.56 -3.09 -13.98
N GLY A 111 1.66 -2.33 -13.41
CA GLY A 111 0.61 -1.67 -14.19
C GLY A 111 -0.39 -0.93 -13.32
N GLU A 112 -1.35 -0.29 -13.97
CA GLU A 112 -2.49 0.32 -13.31
C GLU A 112 -3.30 -0.75 -12.60
N VAL A 113 -3.62 -0.52 -11.32
CA VAL A 113 -4.45 -1.42 -10.53
C VAL A 113 -5.89 -1.24 -10.97
N CYS A 114 -6.51 -2.30 -11.46
CA CYS A 114 -7.91 -2.32 -11.85
C CYS A 114 -8.69 -3.26 -10.94
N VAL A 115 -9.82 -2.80 -10.42
CA VAL A 115 -10.64 -3.53 -9.45
C VAL A 115 -12.04 -3.77 -10.02
N LYS A 116 -12.58 -4.97 -9.81
CA LYS A 116 -13.96 -5.32 -10.16
C LYS A 116 -14.62 -6.05 -9.00
N GLY A 117 -15.86 -5.72 -8.69
CA GLY A 117 -16.60 -6.38 -7.60
C GLY A 117 -17.70 -5.51 -7.02
N SER A 118 -18.40 -6.04 -6.01
CA SER A 118 -19.51 -5.33 -5.34
C SER A 118 -19.07 -4.20 -4.42
N VAL A 119 -17.76 -4.01 -4.25
CA VAL A 119 -17.18 -2.92 -3.44
C VAL A 119 -17.15 -1.58 -4.17
N LEU A 120 -17.37 -1.59 -5.49
CA LEU A 120 -17.31 -0.38 -6.30
C LEU A 120 -18.51 0.53 -6.02
N PHE A 121 -18.24 1.83 -5.98
CA PHE A 121 -19.25 2.88 -6.01
C PHE A 121 -20.17 2.78 -7.24
N SER A 122 -21.30 3.47 -7.17
CA SER A 122 -22.26 3.57 -8.28
C SER A 122 -21.86 4.56 -9.38
N GLY A 123 -20.73 5.24 -9.24
CA GLY A 123 -20.32 6.36 -10.10
C GLY A 123 -20.33 7.72 -9.40
N TYR A 124 -19.75 8.72 -10.06
CA TYR A 124 -19.68 10.09 -9.56
C TYR A 124 -21.02 10.82 -9.72
N TYR A 125 -21.48 11.47 -8.65
CA TYR A 125 -22.76 12.17 -8.64
C TYR A 125 -22.79 13.30 -9.68
N LYS A 126 -23.78 13.25 -10.59
CA LYS A 126 -23.97 14.21 -11.71
C LYS A 126 -22.77 14.34 -12.65
N ARG A 127 -21.87 13.35 -12.68
CA ARG A 127 -20.67 13.34 -13.52
C ARG A 127 -20.49 12.00 -14.21
N GLU A 128 -21.47 11.65 -15.04
CA GLU A 128 -21.45 10.42 -15.83
C GLU A 128 -20.22 10.35 -16.75
N ASP A 129 -19.76 11.52 -17.24
CA ASP A 129 -18.53 11.66 -18.02
C ASP A 129 -17.31 11.09 -17.29
N LEU A 130 -17.13 11.44 -16.01
CA LEU A 130 -16.03 10.92 -15.19
C LEU A 130 -16.24 9.47 -14.79
N THR A 131 -17.50 9.06 -14.58
CA THR A 131 -17.84 7.68 -14.24
C THR A 131 -17.42 6.74 -15.36
N GLN A 132 -17.79 7.06 -16.61
CA GLN A 132 -17.45 6.24 -17.78
C GLN A 132 -15.94 6.28 -18.11
N GLU A 133 -15.21 7.31 -17.70
CA GLU A 133 -13.75 7.38 -17.86
C GLU A 133 -13.02 6.36 -16.97
N VAL A 134 -13.51 6.15 -15.74
CA VAL A 134 -12.85 5.27 -14.76
C VAL A 134 -13.48 3.90 -14.65
N LEU A 135 -14.71 3.69 -15.14
CA LEU A 135 -15.40 2.39 -15.17
C LEU A 135 -15.55 1.90 -16.60
N THR A 136 -14.71 0.93 -16.99
CA THR A 136 -14.77 0.30 -18.32
C THR A 136 -15.06 -1.20 -18.16
N ASP A 137 -16.14 -1.71 -18.76
CA ASP A 137 -16.53 -3.13 -18.69
C ASP A 137 -16.65 -3.71 -17.25
N GLY A 138 -17.05 -2.85 -16.32
CA GLY A 138 -17.16 -3.15 -14.89
C GLY A 138 -15.83 -3.21 -14.15
N TRP A 139 -14.72 -2.84 -14.79
CA TRP A 139 -13.43 -2.62 -14.15
C TRP A 139 -13.26 -1.15 -13.80
N PHE A 140 -12.94 -0.90 -12.54
CA PHE A 140 -12.56 0.41 -12.04
C PHE A 140 -11.06 0.61 -12.18
N HIS A 141 -10.68 1.61 -12.97
CA HIS A 141 -9.32 2.08 -13.17
C HIS A 141 -8.95 3.05 -12.05
N THR A 142 -8.10 2.59 -11.13
CA THR A 142 -7.80 3.34 -9.90
C THR A 142 -6.92 4.57 -10.15
N GLY A 143 -6.16 4.59 -11.25
CA GLY A 143 -5.09 5.57 -11.49
C GLY A 143 -3.83 5.33 -10.65
N ASP A 144 -3.80 4.31 -9.78
CA ASP A 144 -2.65 3.92 -8.98
C ASP A 144 -1.90 2.76 -9.68
N VAL A 145 -0.57 2.77 -9.62
CA VAL A 145 0.28 1.74 -10.22
C VAL A 145 0.76 0.77 -9.15
N GLY A 146 0.51 -0.51 -9.41
CA GLY A 146 0.89 -1.61 -8.54
C GLY A 146 1.99 -2.48 -9.13
N GLU A 147 2.76 -3.12 -8.25
CA GLU A 147 3.74 -4.14 -8.55
C GLU A 147 3.42 -5.41 -7.77
N TRP A 148 3.17 -6.52 -8.47
CA TRP A 148 2.97 -7.81 -7.81
C TRP A 148 4.29 -8.35 -7.26
N GLN A 149 4.30 -8.64 -5.97
CA GLN A 149 5.43 -9.28 -5.31
C GLN A 149 5.36 -10.82 -5.46
N PRO A 150 6.50 -11.53 -5.40
CA PRO A 150 6.54 -12.99 -5.53
C PRO A 150 5.72 -13.75 -4.47
N ASN A 151 5.39 -13.11 -3.35
CA ASN A 151 4.55 -13.68 -2.29
C ASN A 151 3.05 -13.40 -2.47
N GLY A 152 2.64 -12.81 -3.60
CA GLY A 152 1.25 -12.49 -3.91
C GLY A 152 0.71 -11.23 -3.23
N ALA A 153 1.58 -10.44 -2.59
CA ALA A 153 1.21 -9.11 -2.10
C ALA A 153 1.37 -8.06 -3.21
N LEU A 154 0.55 -7.02 -3.16
CA LEU A 154 0.66 -5.87 -4.05
C LEU A 154 1.45 -4.75 -3.36
N LYS A 155 2.38 -4.14 -4.08
CA LYS A 155 3.05 -2.90 -3.66
C LYS A 155 2.56 -1.75 -4.54
N ILE A 156 2.07 -0.67 -3.95
CA ILE A 156 1.77 0.56 -4.70
C ILE A 156 3.10 1.30 -4.90
N ILE A 157 3.42 1.63 -6.15
CA ILE A 157 4.73 2.16 -6.53
C ILE A 157 4.66 3.53 -7.22
N ASP A 158 3.49 3.91 -7.75
CA ASP A 158 3.34 5.16 -8.49
C ASP A 158 1.85 5.53 -8.66
N ARG A 159 1.61 6.72 -9.24
CA ARG A 159 0.31 7.20 -9.68
C ARG A 159 0.35 7.71 -11.11
N LYS A 160 -0.54 7.18 -11.95
CA LYS A 160 -0.68 7.57 -13.36
C LYS A 160 -0.97 9.07 -13.54
N LYS A 161 -1.68 9.69 -12.59
CA LYS A 161 -2.03 11.13 -12.62
C LYS A 161 -0.97 12.04 -11.97
N ASN A 162 -0.01 11.50 -11.22
CA ASN A 162 1.00 12.28 -10.48
C ASN A 162 2.39 12.26 -11.17
N ILE A 163 2.43 12.07 -12.49
CA ILE A 163 3.68 12.05 -13.24
C ILE A 163 3.92 13.37 -13.95
N PHE A 164 5.14 13.88 -13.77
CA PHE A 164 5.65 14.98 -14.57
C PHE A 164 6.44 14.44 -15.75
N LYS A 165 6.13 14.97 -16.94
CA LYS A 165 6.98 14.81 -18.11
C LYS A 165 8.02 15.93 -18.09
N LEU A 166 9.29 15.57 -17.94
CA LEU A 166 10.39 16.51 -18.07
C LEU A 166 10.47 17.03 -19.51
N SER A 167 11.07 18.20 -19.71
CA SER A 167 11.30 18.79 -21.05
C SER A 167 12.13 17.88 -21.97
N GLN A 168 12.90 16.96 -21.37
CA GLN A 168 13.70 15.94 -22.05
C GLN A 168 12.90 14.69 -22.44
N GLY A 169 11.61 14.62 -22.09
CA GLY A 169 10.72 13.53 -22.46
C GLY A 169 10.66 12.36 -21.48
N GLU A 170 11.48 12.38 -20.43
CA GLU A 170 11.45 11.40 -19.33
C GLU A 170 10.26 11.64 -18.41
N TYR A 171 9.68 10.56 -17.89
CA TYR A 171 8.58 10.60 -16.93
C TYR A 171 9.11 10.33 -15.52
N VAL A 172 8.74 11.18 -14.56
CA VAL A 172 9.19 11.08 -13.18
C VAL A 172 8.00 10.97 -12.23
N ALA A 173 8.01 9.90 -11.44
CA ALA A 173 7.10 9.64 -10.33
C ALA A 173 7.46 10.51 -9.12
N VAL A 174 6.55 11.39 -8.72
CA VAL A 174 6.77 12.30 -7.57
C VAL A 174 6.84 11.52 -6.27
N GLU A 175 5.91 10.58 -6.08
CA GLU A 175 5.80 9.78 -4.84
C GLU A 175 7.05 8.93 -4.58
N ASN A 176 7.72 8.45 -5.64
CA ASN A 176 9.00 7.76 -5.48
C ASN A 176 10.07 8.68 -4.91
N LEU A 177 10.14 9.93 -5.39
CA LEU A 177 11.09 10.92 -4.86
C LEU A 177 10.73 11.33 -3.43
N GLU A 178 9.45 11.56 -3.14
CA GLU A 178 8.99 11.87 -1.78
C GLU A 178 9.35 10.75 -0.80
N ASN A 179 9.18 9.49 -1.19
CA ASN A 179 9.60 8.35 -0.36
C ASN A 179 11.12 8.28 -0.15
N ILE A 180 11.93 8.63 -1.15
CA ILE A 180 13.39 8.65 -1.04
C ILE A 180 13.87 9.81 -0.16
N TYR A 181 13.26 10.99 -0.29
CA TYR A 181 13.66 12.18 0.47
C TYR A 181 13.06 12.22 1.88
N GLY A 182 11.88 11.64 2.09
CA GLY A 182 11.22 11.58 3.40
C GLY A 182 11.94 10.72 4.44
N VAL A 183 12.96 9.96 4.06
CA VAL A 183 13.83 9.22 4.99
C VAL A 183 15.00 10.05 5.51
N LEU A 184 15.25 11.24 4.95
CA LEU A 184 16.34 12.11 5.39
C LEU A 184 15.95 12.86 6.67
N PRO A 185 16.77 12.81 7.74
CA PRO A 185 16.45 13.42 9.03
C PRO A 185 16.32 14.94 8.99
N GLU A 186 16.85 15.59 7.95
CA GLU A 186 16.76 17.04 7.73
C GLU A 186 15.44 17.48 7.07
N ILE A 187 14.62 16.54 6.58
CA ILE A 187 13.41 16.83 5.81
C ILE A 187 12.17 16.37 6.58
N ASP A 188 11.32 17.32 6.98
CA ASP A 188 10.10 17.04 7.76
C ASP A 188 8.93 16.57 6.86
N SER A 189 8.79 17.17 5.67
CA SER A 189 7.89 16.70 4.61
C SER A 189 8.33 17.24 3.24
N VAL A 190 8.01 16.49 2.19
CA VAL A 190 8.16 16.92 0.79
C VAL A 190 6.76 16.99 0.19
N ASN A 191 6.38 18.17 -0.31
CA ASN A 191 5.13 18.38 -1.04
C ASN A 191 5.51 19.07 -2.36
N ILE A 192 5.42 18.36 -3.49
CA ILE A 192 5.78 18.86 -4.83
C ILE A 192 4.52 19.17 -5.63
#